data_AF-A0A8D5ZJC7-F1
#
_entry.id   AF-A0A8D5ZJC7-F1
#
_cell.length_a   1.000
_cell.length_b   1.000
_cell.length_c   1.000
_cell.angle_alpha   90.00
_cell.angle_beta   90.00
_cell.angle_gamma   90.00
#
_symmetry.space_group_name_H-M   'P 1'
#
loop_
_entity.id
_entity.type
_entity.pdbx_description
1 polymer ?
#
loop_
_entity_poly.entity_id
_entity_poly.type
_entity_poly.pdbx_seq_one_letter_code
_entity_poly.pdbx_strand_id
1 'polypeptide(L)'
;MELRNNDLTYTVALKFIELREKLGKDLIKVAYDKNKNKIVAFVRKKPEFRLDDVELKSLVEELQEKLVSIRGVERIEIDNNSSEIRIFVNRIYPELFEDVSVIVYEIGKEFEENIEWKIIEVT
;
A
#
# COMPACT_ATOMS: atom_id res chain seq x y z
N MET A 1 24.86 -8.47 -18.36
CA MET A 1 24.18 -7.19 -18.11
C MET A 1 23.46 -7.30 -16.76
N GLU A 2 24.20 -7.36 -15.65
CA GLU A 2 23.66 -7.69 -14.31
C GLU A 2 24.06 -6.68 -13.23
N LEU A 3 25.07 -5.84 -13.49
CA LEU A 3 25.61 -4.90 -12.51
C LEU A 3 24.63 -3.76 -12.15
N ARG A 4 23.82 -3.26 -13.09
CA ARG A 4 22.88 -2.15 -12.85
C ARG A 4 21.75 -2.48 -11.87
N ASN A 5 21.34 -3.75 -11.79
CA ASN A 5 20.28 -4.15 -10.84
C ASN A 5 20.81 -4.24 -9.40
N ASN A 6 22.11 -4.53 -9.20
CA ASN A 6 22.69 -4.61 -7.86
C ASN A 6 22.78 -3.23 -7.20
N ASP A 7 23.15 -2.20 -7.93
CA ASP A 7 23.26 -0.84 -7.38
C ASP A 7 21.91 -0.27 -6.92
N LEU A 8 20.84 -0.56 -7.70
CA LEU A 8 19.49 -0.14 -7.34
C LEU A 8 18.96 -0.89 -6.12
N THR A 9 19.13 -2.22 -6.09
CA THR A 9 18.75 -3.04 -4.94
C THR A 9 19.49 -2.59 -3.69
N TYR A 10 20.79 -2.30 -3.80
CA TYR A 10 21.60 -1.79 -2.70
C TYR A 10 21.12 -0.41 -2.21
N THR A 11 20.78 0.49 -3.14
CA THR A 11 20.22 1.82 -2.83
C THR A 11 18.89 1.70 -2.08
N VAL A 12 17.99 0.82 -2.54
CA VAL A 12 16.70 0.57 -1.88
C VAL A 12 16.91 -0.02 -0.48
N ALA A 13 17.83 -0.97 -0.33
CA ALA A 13 18.14 -1.59 0.95
C ALA A 13 18.72 -0.59 1.97
N LEU A 14 19.68 0.24 1.55
CA LEU A 14 20.22 1.30 2.40
C LEU A 14 19.12 2.29 2.80
N LYS A 15 18.25 2.68 1.86
CA LYS A 15 17.17 3.61 2.15
C LYS A 15 16.15 2.99 3.11
N PHE A 16 15.87 1.69 2.98
CA PHE A 16 15.03 0.97 3.95
C PHE A 16 15.59 1.06 5.36
N ILE A 17 16.89 0.82 5.55
CA ILE A 17 17.55 0.92 6.86
C ILE A 17 17.44 2.34 7.42
N GLU A 18 17.80 3.36 6.63
CA GLU A 18 17.70 4.77 7.03
C GLU A 18 16.27 5.16 7.45
N LEU A 19 15.29 4.73 6.68
CA LEU A 19 13.88 5.03 6.96
C LEU A 19 13.37 4.24 8.16
N ARG A 20 13.86 3.02 8.40
CA ARG A 20 13.48 2.20 9.55
C ARG A 20 13.92 2.85 10.85
N GLU A 21 15.05 3.55 10.88
CA GLU A 21 15.48 4.33 12.04
C GLU A 21 14.54 5.52 12.34
N LYS A 22 14.02 6.17 11.30
CA LYS A 22 13.15 7.35 11.43
C LYS A 22 11.70 7.01 11.72
N LEU A 23 11.16 6.01 11.03
CA LEU A 23 9.74 5.65 11.03
C LEU A 23 9.45 4.44 11.93
N GLY A 24 10.50 3.72 12.36
CA GLY A 24 10.35 2.55 13.21
C GLY A 24 9.40 1.52 12.59
N LYS A 25 8.45 1.04 13.41
CA LYS A 25 7.47 0.02 13.00
C LYS A 25 6.46 0.51 11.96
N ASP A 26 6.34 1.83 11.76
CA ASP A 26 5.41 2.38 10.78
C ASP A 26 5.91 2.20 9.34
N LEU A 27 7.22 1.99 9.12
CA LEU A 27 7.75 1.61 7.81
C LEU A 27 7.43 0.14 7.52
N ILE A 28 6.73 -0.10 6.41
CA ILE A 28 6.35 -1.43 5.94
C ILE A 28 7.32 -1.91 4.86
N LYS A 29 7.49 -1.11 3.81
CA LYS A 29 8.25 -1.49 2.61
C LYS A 29 8.88 -0.27 1.97
N VAL A 30 9.99 -0.47 1.25
CA VAL A 30 10.57 0.52 0.34
C VAL A 30 10.69 -0.10 -1.04
N ALA A 31 10.27 0.64 -2.06
CA ALA A 31 10.34 0.26 -3.45
C ALA A 31 10.93 1.40 -4.29
N TYR A 32 11.30 1.08 -5.53
CA TYR A 32 11.73 2.07 -6.49
C TYR A 32 10.74 2.14 -7.65
N ASP A 33 10.07 3.28 -7.79
CA ASP A 33 9.23 3.57 -8.94
C ASP A 33 10.13 3.97 -10.11
N LYS A 34 10.31 3.03 -11.05
CA LYS A 34 11.11 3.24 -12.26
C LYS A 34 10.54 4.30 -13.19
N ASN A 35 9.22 4.49 -13.20
CA ASN A 35 8.55 5.45 -14.09
C ASN A 35 8.78 6.88 -13.60
N LYS A 36 8.70 7.08 -12.28
CA LYS A 36 8.95 8.39 -11.66
C LYS A 36 10.42 8.62 -11.30
N ASN A 37 11.26 7.58 -11.42
CA ASN A 37 12.66 7.58 -11.00
C ASN A 37 12.83 8.01 -9.52
N LYS A 38 11.99 7.46 -8.63
CA LYS A 38 11.90 7.85 -7.22
C LYS A 38 11.79 6.65 -6.28
N ILE A 39 12.27 6.83 -5.05
CA ILE A 39 12.07 5.87 -3.97
C ILE A 39 10.68 6.13 -3.36
N VAL A 40 9.90 5.08 -3.24
CA VAL A 40 8.58 5.09 -2.59
C VAL A 40 8.68 4.27 -1.32
N ALA A 41 8.30 4.86 -0.19
CA ALA A 41 8.22 4.19 1.09
C ALA A 41 6.76 4.01 1.49
N PHE A 42 6.39 2.77 1.76
CA PHE A 42 5.07 2.38 2.22
C PHE A 42 5.03 2.39 3.74
N VAL A 43 4.10 3.17 4.28
CA VAL A 43 3.97 3.37 5.72
C VAL A 43 2.56 3.04 6.21
N ARG A 44 2.44 2.55 7.44
CA ARG A 44 1.13 2.34 8.08
C ARG A 44 0.44 3.66 8.36
N LYS A 45 1.18 4.59 8.97
CA LYS A 45 0.73 5.94 9.27
C LYS A 45 1.63 6.95 8.58
N LYS A 46 1.03 7.84 7.78
CA LYS A 46 1.78 8.90 7.11
C LYS A 46 2.35 9.86 8.17
N PRO A 47 3.68 10.03 8.24
CA PRO A 47 4.27 10.98 9.18
C PRO A 47 3.94 12.42 8.77
N GLU A 48 3.92 13.33 9.74
CA GLU A 48 3.66 14.76 9.50
C GLU A 48 4.84 15.50 8.86
N PHE A 49 6.02 14.88 8.83
CA PHE A 49 7.22 15.43 8.21
C PHE A 49 7.40 14.94 6.76
N ARG A 50 8.12 15.74 5.97
CA ARG A 50 8.49 15.39 4.59
C ARG A 50 9.91 14.84 4.54
N LEU A 51 10.17 14.00 3.55
CA LEU A 51 11.48 13.48 3.21
C LEU A 51 11.75 13.87 1.75
N ASP A 52 12.77 14.69 1.50
CA ASP A 52 12.94 15.37 0.21
C ASP A 52 13.13 14.42 -0.98
N ASP A 53 13.61 13.20 -0.73
CA ASP A 53 13.93 12.20 -1.75
C ASP A 53 13.03 10.94 -1.72
N VAL A 54 11.99 10.93 -0.87
CA VAL A 54 11.14 9.75 -0.66
C VAL A 54 9.68 10.11 -0.77
N GLU A 55 8.97 9.47 -1.69
CA GLU A 55 7.51 9.52 -1.75
C GLU A 55 6.95 8.61 -0.67
N LEU A 56 6.24 9.18 0.30
CA LEU A 56 5.56 8.41 1.35
C LEU A 56 4.15 8.08 0.88
N LYS A 57 3.87 6.79 0.72
CA LYS A 57 2.53 6.26 0.46
C LYS A 57 2.03 5.46 1.64
N SER A 58 0.78 5.67 2.02
CA SER A 58 0.14 4.80 3.00
C SER A 58 -0.40 3.53 2.35
N LEU A 59 -0.61 2.47 3.15
CA LEU A 59 -1.31 1.28 2.68
C LEU A 59 -2.72 1.60 2.15
N VAL A 60 -3.40 2.60 2.74
CA VAL A 60 -4.69 3.12 2.25
C VAL A 60 -4.57 3.62 0.82
N GLU A 61 -3.57 4.46 0.56
CA GLU A 61 -3.37 5.10 -0.73
C GLU A 61 -3.07 4.05 -1.80
N GLU A 62 -2.27 3.03 -1.48
CA GLU A 62 -2.00 1.92 -2.39
C GLU A 62 -3.25 1.09 -2.69
N LEU A 63 -4.04 0.76 -1.67
CA LEU A 63 -5.31 0.06 -1.83
C LEU A 63 -6.29 0.87 -2.67
N GLN A 64 -6.40 2.18 -2.43
CA GLN A 64 -7.22 3.07 -3.24
C GLN A 64 -6.77 3.09 -4.69
N GLU A 65 -5.47 3.24 -4.96
CA GLU A 65 -4.95 3.24 -6.32
C GLU A 65 -5.26 1.93 -7.08
N LYS A 66 -5.15 0.77 -6.42
CA LYS A 66 -5.44 -0.52 -7.07
C LYS A 66 -6.94 -0.79 -7.20
N LEU A 67 -7.73 -0.51 -6.15
CA LEU A 67 -9.14 -0.88 -6.09
C LEU A 67 -10.08 0.15 -6.74
N VAL A 68 -9.71 1.44 -6.83
CA VAL A 68 -10.54 2.46 -7.51
C VAL A 68 -10.71 2.19 -9.00
N SER A 69 -9.80 1.39 -9.57
CA SER A 69 -9.91 0.93 -10.96
C SER A 69 -11.06 -0.06 -11.17
N ILE A 70 -11.57 -0.67 -10.10
CA ILE A 70 -12.70 -1.61 -10.14
C ILE A 70 -14.01 -0.86 -10.06
N ARG A 71 -14.83 -1.00 -11.11
CA ARG A 71 -16.14 -0.35 -11.23
C ARG A 71 -17.10 -0.87 -10.17
N GLY A 72 -17.28 -0.15 -9.07
CA GLY A 72 -18.20 -0.54 -7.99
C GLY A 72 -17.59 -0.44 -6.59
N VAL A 73 -16.27 -0.24 -6.50
CA VAL A 73 -15.64 0.18 -5.24
C VAL A 73 -15.92 1.67 -5.04
N GLU A 74 -16.70 2.03 -4.02
CA GLU A 74 -17.09 3.42 -3.77
C GLU A 74 -16.10 4.15 -2.85
N ARG A 75 -15.68 3.49 -1.77
CA ARG A 75 -14.72 4.06 -0.81
C ARG A 75 -13.99 2.98 -0.02
N ILE A 76 -12.84 3.38 0.52
CA ILE A 76 -11.98 2.54 1.38
C ILE A 76 -11.66 3.34 2.63
N GLU A 77 -11.90 2.74 3.79
CA GLU A 77 -11.62 3.31 5.09
C GLU A 77 -10.64 2.41 5.84
N ILE A 78 -9.70 3.01 6.57
CA ILE A 78 -8.85 2.26 7.51
C ILE A 78 -9.21 2.67 8.92
N ASP A 79 -9.54 1.70 9.74
CA ASP A 79 -9.63 1.87 11.18
C ASP A 79 -8.20 1.92 11.75
N ASN A 80 -7.73 3.15 11.98
CA ASN A 80 -6.38 3.42 12.50
C ASN A 80 -6.11 2.78 13.87
N ASN A 81 -7.15 2.31 14.58
CA ASN A 81 -7.01 1.68 15.89
C ASN A 81 -6.92 0.14 15.80
N SER A 82 -7.43 -0.47 14.74
CA SER A 82 -7.53 -1.93 14.61
C SER A 82 -6.76 -2.51 13.41
N SER A 83 -6.17 -1.67 12.55
CA SER A 83 -5.61 -2.10 11.25
C SER A 83 -6.65 -2.76 10.33
N GLU A 84 -7.94 -2.64 10.66
CA GLU A 84 -9.04 -3.17 9.86
C GLU A 84 -9.26 -2.23 8.67
N ILE A 85 -9.33 -2.81 7.47
CA ILE A 85 -9.54 -2.07 6.23
C ILE A 85 -10.95 -2.37 5.74
N ARG A 86 -11.81 -1.36 5.70
CA ARG A 86 -13.20 -1.49 5.27
C ARG A 86 -13.31 -1.04 3.82
N ILE A 87 -13.80 -1.93 2.96
CA ILE A 87 -13.99 -1.67 1.53
C ILE A 87 -15.48 -1.70 1.26
N PHE A 88 -16.00 -0.60 0.72
CA PHE A 88 -17.41 -0.45 0.41
C PHE A 88 -17.61 -0.70 -1.08
N VAL A 89 -18.32 -1.78 -1.39
CA VAL A 89 -18.58 -2.23 -2.77
C VAL A 89 -20.09 -2.17 -3.03
N ASN A 90 -20.46 -1.64 -4.18
CA ASN A 90 -21.85 -1.55 -4.58
C ASN A 90 -22.43 -2.95 -4.86
N ARG A 91 -23.55 -3.28 -4.22
CA ARG A 91 -24.22 -4.59 -4.29
C ARG A 91 -24.66 -4.98 -5.71
N ILE A 92 -24.74 -4.03 -6.63
CA ILE A 92 -25.12 -4.28 -8.04
C ILE A 92 -24.08 -5.16 -8.77
N TYR A 93 -22.85 -5.25 -8.26
CA TYR A 93 -21.75 -5.99 -8.89
C TYR A 93 -21.17 -7.10 -8.00
N PRO A 94 -21.93 -8.15 -7.68
CA PRO A 94 -21.46 -9.23 -6.82
C PRO A 94 -20.29 -10.03 -7.41
N GLU A 95 -20.14 -10.05 -8.73
CA GLU A 95 -19.01 -10.67 -9.41
C GLU A 95 -17.66 -10.03 -9.07
N LEU A 96 -17.66 -8.76 -8.64
CA LEU A 96 -16.43 -8.04 -8.29
C LEU A 96 -15.90 -8.38 -6.90
N PHE A 97 -16.64 -9.16 -6.11
CA PHE A 97 -16.17 -9.58 -4.79
C PHE A 97 -14.92 -10.45 -4.89
N GLU A 98 -14.83 -11.32 -5.90
CA GLU A 98 -13.65 -12.16 -6.08
C GLU A 98 -12.42 -11.30 -6.44
N ASP A 99 -12.56 -10.35 -7.36
CA ASP A 99 -11.48 -9.45 -7.77
C ASP A 99 -10.97 -8.60 -6.60
N VAL A 100 -11.89 -8.02 -5.81
CA VAL A 100 -11.53 -7.25 -4.60
C VAL A 100 -10.82 -8.15 -3.58
N SER A 101 -11.31 -9.37 -3.37
CA SER A 101 -10.70 -10.33 -2.44
C SER A 101 -9.27 -10.67 -2.83
N VAL A 102 -9.03 -10.92 -4.13
CA VAL A 102 -7.71 -11.24 -4.66
C VAL A 102 -6.75 -10.07 -4.45
N ILE A 103 -7.15 -8.85 -4.80
CA ILE A 103 -6.30 -7.66 -4.66
C ILE A 103 -5.94 -7.42 -3.19
N VAL A 104 -6.90 -7.53 -2.28
CA VAL A 104 -6.64 -7.35 -0.84
C VAL A 104 -5.68 -8.40 -0.32
N TYR A 105 -5.86 -9.67 -0.71
CA TYR A 105 -4.97 -10.76 -0.33
C TYR A 105 -3.55 -10.55 -0.87
N GLU A 106 -3.43 -10.18 -2.14
CA GLU A 106 -2.14 -9.94 -2.79
C GLU A 106 -1.39 -8.78 -2.14
N ILE A 107 -2.07 -7.67 -1.86
CA ILE A 107 -1.50 -6.52 -1.14
C ILE A 107 -1.08 -6.95 0.26
N GLY A 108 -1.95 -7.62 1.03
CA GLY A 108 -1.62 -8.07 2.38
C GLY A 108 -0.37 -8.94 2.40
N LYS A 109 -0.27 -9.88 1.46
CA LYS A 109 0.93 -10.71 1.29
C LYS A 109 2.15 -9.91 0.86
N GLU A 110 2.01 -8.98 -0.09
CA GLU A 110 3.10 -8.14 -0.61
C GLU A 110 3.73 -7.26 0.47
N PHE A 111 2.91 -6.82 1.43
CA PHE A 111 3.31 -5.92 2.51
C PHE A 111 3.54 -6.64 3.85
N GLU A 112 3.37 -7.96 3.91
CA GLU A 112 3.39 -8.74 5.15
C GLU A 112 2.42 -8.20 6.23
N GLU A 113 1.29 -7.66 5.78
CA GLU A 113 0.23 -7.11 6.63
C GLU A 113 -0.99 -8.04 6.59
N ASN A 114 -1.57 -8.32 7.76
CA ASN A 114 -2.84 -9.03 7.82
C ASN A 114 -3.97 -8.01 7.59
N ILE A 115 -4.54 -8.02 6.39
CA ILE A 115 -5.62 -7.12 6.00
C ILE A 115 -6.95 -7.84 6.15
N GLU A 116 -7.64 -7.60 7.25
CA GLU A 116 -9.04 -7.99 7.38
C GLU A 116 -9.93 -6.97 6.68
N TRP A 117 -10.88 -7.46 5.87
CA TRP A 117 -11.84 -6.62 5.17
C TRP A 117 -13.26 -7.17 5.29
N LYS A 118 -14.23 -6.25 5.27
CA LYS A 118 -15.65 -6.55 5.33
C LYS A 118 -16.36 -5.86 4.18
N ILE A 119 -17.24 -6.61 3.53
CA ILE A 119 -18.23 -6.07 2.59
C ILE A 119 -19.34 -5.44 3.41
N ILE A 120 -19.60 -4.16 3.20
CA ILE A 120 -20.77 -3.50 3.76
C ILE A 120 -21.59 -2.99 2.59
N GLU A 121 -22.88 -3.37 2.56
CA GLU A 121 -23.84 -2.83 1.60
C GLU A 121 -24.03 -1.34 1.88
N VAL A 122 -23.76 -0.51 0.87
CA VAL A 122 -24.12 0.91 0.91
C VAL A 122 -25.57 1.01 0.44
N THR A 123 -26.45 1.44 1.36
CA THR A 123 -27.87 1.72 1.11
C THR A 123 -28.08 3.04 0.40
#